data_AF-A0A1W1UY60-F1
#
_entry.id   AF-A0A1W1UY60-F1
#
_cell.length_a   1.000
_cell.length_b   1.000
_cell.length_c   1.000
_cell.angle_alpha   90.00
_cell.angle_beta   90.00
_cell.angle_gamma   90.00
#
_symmetry.space_group_name_H-M   'P 1'
#
loop_
_entity.id
_entity.type
_entity.pdbx_description
1 polymer ?
#
loop_
_entity_poly.entity_id
_entity_poly.type
_entity_poly.pdbx_seq_one_letter_code
_entity_poly.pdbx_strand_id
1 'polypeptide(L)'
;MNDEPSTCDERPTATGGRIIILCGLPGSGKTTMARRLEADGAVRFSPDEWVLRLALDEVTDEVRHRVNMLALDIAEQVAAGGATVVLEHGFWQKQHRDQTRIRARELGIAVELHVLDVPIDELVRRVFERNKRVSASWQRIDELSLRTWATWFEVPTDEERGWFDPPRLGAS
;
A
#
# COMPACT_ATOMS: atom_id res chain seq x y z
N MET A 1 21.62 -52.83 -14.08
CA MET A 1 21.04 -52.31 -12.82
C MET A 1 20.91 -50.83 -13.06
N ASN A 2 19.68 -50.38 -13.35
CA ASN A 2 19.42 -49.06 -13.92
C ASN A 2 19.44 -48.02 -12.79
N ASP A 3 20.30 -47.01 -12.93
CA ASP A 3 20.22 -45.77 -12.17
C ASP A 3 19.12 -44.90 -12.79
N GLU A 4 17.96 -44.80 -12.13
CA GLU A 4 16.98 -43.76 -12.43
C GLU A 4 17.40 -42.46 -11.74
N PRO A 5 17.46 -41.32 -12.45
CA PRO A 5 17.71 -40.05 -11.80
C PRO A 5 16.48 -39.63 -11.00
N SER A 6 16.69 -39.47 -9.70
CA SER A 6 15.79 -38.81 -8.75
C SER A 6 15.21 -37.53 -9.37
N THR A 7 13.87 -37.48 -9.46
CA THR A 7 13.12 -36.30 -9.85
C THR A 7 13.45 -35.17 -8.87
N CYS A 8 14.19 -34.17 -9.34
CA CYS A 8 14.35 -32.91 -8.63
C CYS A 8 12.96 -32.31 -8.42
N ASP A 9 12.64 -32.06 -7.16
CA ASP A 9 11.50 -31.27 -6.71
C ASP A 9 11.52 -29.90 -7.41
N GLU A 10 10.72 -29.78 -8.48
CA GLU A 10 10.42 -28.49 -9.12
C GLU A 10 9.56 -27.68 -8.15
N ARG A 11 10.22 -27.09 -7.14
CA ARG A 11 9.67 -25.93 -6.45
C ARG A 11 9.29 -24.92 -7.53
N PRO A 12 8.07 -24.36 -7.53
CA PRO A 12 7.68 -23.32 -8.47
C PRO A 12 8.79 -22.28 -8.48
N THR A 13 9.35 -21.99 -9.66
CA THR A 13 10.34 -20.92 -9.83
C THR A 13 9.74 -19.68 -9.18
N ALA A 14 10.34 -19.23 -8.07
CA ALA A 14 9.81 -18.16 -7.25
C ALA A 14 9.51 -16.98 -8.18
N THR A 15 8.22 -16.72 -8.42
CA THR A 15 7.83 -15.56 -9.19
C THR A 15 8.30 -14.39 -8.35
N GLY A 16 9.28 -13.61 -8.82
CA GLY A 16 9.94 -12.58 -8.02
C GLY A 16 8.93 -11.77 -7.22
N GLY A 17 9.25 -11.49 -5.95
CA GLY A 17 8.32 -10.79 -5.07
C GLY A 17 8.02 -9.37 -5.56
N ARG A 18 7.04 -8.75 -4.94
CA ARG A 18 6.44 -7.51 -5.46
C ARG A 18 5.94 -6.62 -4.34
N ILE A 19 6.06 -5.32 -4.53
CA ILE A 19 5.41 -4.31 -3.70
C ILE A 19 4.33 -3.60 -4.51
N ILE A 20 3.11 -3.57 -3.97
CA ILE A 20 1.96 -2.86 -4.50
C ILE A 20 1.72 -1.62 -3.63
N ILE A 21 1.79 -0.44 -4.24
CA ILE A 21 1.53 0.84 -3.59
C ILE A 21 0.08 1.26 -3.86
N LEU A 22 -0.71 1.45 -2.81
CA LEU A 22 -2.05 2.06 -2.93
C LEU A 22 -1.97 3.56 -2.65
N CYS A 23 -2.17 4.36 -3.70
CA CYS A 23 -2.12 5.81 -3.64
C CYS A 23 -3.53 6.42 -3.66
N GLY A 24 -3.84 7.29 -2.71
CA GLY A 24 -5.11 8.02 -2.71
C GLY A 24 -5.51 8.58 -1.35
N LEU A 25 -6.50 9.46 -1.36
CA LEU A 25 -7.04 10.13 -0.17
C LEU A 25 -7.93 9.22 0.70
N PRO A 26 -8.23 9.59 1.96
CA PRO A 26 -9.18 8.86 2.79
C PRO A 26 -10.55 8.77 2.11
N GLY A 27 -11.17 7.59 2.17
CA GLY A 27 -12.43 7.31 1.46
C GLY A 27 -12.29 6.85 0.00
N SER A 28 -11.08 6.86 -0.57
CA SER A 28 -10.88 6.45 -1.97
C SER A 28 -11.08 4.96 -2.23
N GLY A 29 -11.04 4.13 -1.18
CA GLY A 29 -11.23 2.68 -1.26
C GLY A 29 -9.96 1.84 -1.07
N LYS A 30 -8.82 2.47 -0.72
CA LYS A 30 -7.53 1.78 -0.50
C LYS A 30 -7.67 0.55 0.39
N THR A 31 -8.26 0.70 1.58
CA THR A 31 -8.42 -0.43 2.51
C THR A 31 -9.32 -1.53 2.00
N THR A 32 -10.31 -1.21 1.16
CA THR A 32 -11.11 -2.24 0.49
C THR A 32 -10.25 -3.02 -0.50
N MET A 33 -9.42 -2.34 -1.29
CA MET A 33 -8.52 -2.97 -2.25
C MET A 33 -7.40 -3.76 -1.55
N ALA A 34 -6.79 -3.19 -0.50
CA ALA A 34 -5.76 -3.85 0.29
C ALA A 34 -6.26 -5.16 0.91
N ARG A 35 -7.49 -5.19 1.43
CA ARG A 35 -8.11 -6.40 1.98
C ARG A 35 -8.43 -7.45 0.91
N ARG A 36 -8.76 -7.04 -0.32
CA ARG A 36 -8.93 -7.98 -1.43
C ARG A 36 -7.59 -8.62 -1.79
N LEU A 37 -6.56 -7.80 -1.99
CA LEU A 37 -5.20 -8.27 -2.25
C LEU A 37 -4.69 -9.18 -1.13
N GLU A 38 -5.00 -8.85 0.13
CA GLU A 38 -4.68 -9.70 1.30
C GLU A 38 -5.40 -11.06 1.22
N ALA A 39 -6.68 -11.08 0.86
CA ALA A 39 -7.42 -12.32 0.64
C ALA A 39 -6.85 -13.15 -0.52
N ASP A 40 -6.25 -12.50 -1.52
CA ASP A 40 -5.56 -13.13 -2.66
C ASP A 40 -4.11 -13.55 -2.33
N GLY A 41 -3.68 -13.42 -1.07
CA GLY A 41 -2.39 -13.91 -0.57
C GLY A 41 -1.29 -12.84 -0.45
N ALA A 42 -1.59 -11.56 -0.64
CA ALA A 42 -0.64 -10.48 -0.37
C ALA A 42 -0.48 -10.22 1.14
N VAL A 43 0.71 -9.83 1.57
CA VAL A 43 0.95 -9.37 2.94
C VAL A 43 0.64 -7.88 3.04
N ARG A 44 -0.31 -7.50 3.89
CA ARG A 44 -0.79 -6.13 4.02
C ARG A 44 -0.06 -5.35 5.11
N PHE A 45 0.44 -4.17 4.75
CA PHE A 45 1.06 -3.22 5.66
C PHE A 45 0.19 -1.96 5.74
N SER A 46 -0.42 -1.78 6.90
CA SER A 46 -1.30 -0.66 7.22
C SER A 46 -0.81 0.06 8.48
N PRO A 47 0.16 0.99 8.33
CA PRO A 47 0.64 1.85 9.42
C PRO A 47 -0.47 2.49 10.25
N ASP A 48 -1.57 2.92 9.62
CA ASP A 48 -2.72 3.50 10.32
C ASP A 48 -3.37 2.50 11.29
N GLU A 49 -3.49 1.24 10.88
CA GLU A 49 -4.01 0.17 11.74
C GLU A 49 -3.02 -0.19 12.85
N TRP A 50 -1.71 -0.12 12.58
CA TRP A 50 -0.69 -0.37 13.60
C TRP A 50 -0.70 0.70 14.68
N VAL A 51 -0.78 1.98 14.30
CA VAL A 51 -0.96 3.11 15.21
C VAL A 51 -2.17 2.90 16.12
N LEU A 52 -3.31 2.50 15.52
CA LEU A 52 -4.52 2.21 16.27
C LEU A 52 -4.32 1.05 17.26
N ARG A 53 -3.74 -0.06 16.82
CA ARG A 53 -3.54 -1.26 17.65
C ARG A 53 -2.52 -1.07 18.76
N LEU A 54 -1.55 -0.17 18.56
CA LEU A 54 -0.56 0.22 19.55
C LEU A 54 -1.06 1.27 20.54
N ALA A 55 -2.31 1.75 20.38
CA ALA A 55 -2.93 2.77 21.22
C ALA A 55 -2.04 4.03 21.37
N LEU A 56 -1.46 4.49 20.26
CA LEU A 56 -0.70 5.74 20.24
C LEU A 56 -1.69 6.91 20.16
N ASP A 57 -1.92 7.57 21.30
CA ASP A 57 -2.91 8.65 21.43
C ASP A 57 -2.55 9.90 20.58
N GLU A 58 -1.26 10.19 20.44
CA GLU A 58 -0.74 11.27 19.60
C GLU A 58 0.38 10.75 18.69
N VAL A 59 0.10 10.71 17.39
CA VAL A 59 1.12 10.38 16.38
C VAL A 59 1.50 11.67 15.66
N THR A 60 2.66 12.21 16.02
CA THR A 60 3.28 13.31 15.28
C THR A 60 3.66 12.86 13.87
N ASP A 61 3.85 13.82 12.96
CA ASP A 61 4.29 13.52 11.60
C ASP A 61 5.64 12.77 11.58
N GLU A 62 6.52 13.07 12.52
CA GLU A 62 7.80 12.36 12.70
C GLU A 62 7.58 10.88 13.08
N VAL A 63 6.71 10.60 14.05
CA VAL A 63 6.39 9.22 14.43
C VAL A 63 5.74 8.49 13.26
N ARG A 64 4.83 9.15 12.54
CA ARG A 64 4.18 8.58 11.34
C ARG A 64 5.20 8.24 10.26
N HIS A 65 6.14 9.15 9.99
CA HIS A 65 7.22 8.90 9.03
C HIS A 65 8.04 7.68 9.44
N ARG A 66 8.45 7.59 10.72
CA ARG A 66 9.22 6.44 11.23
C ARG A 66 8.46 5.12 11.13
N VAL A 67 7.14 5.10 11.41
CA VAL A 67 6.31 3.90 11.25
C VAL A 67 6.21 3.50 9.77
N ASN A 68 6.05 4.46 8.86
CA ASN A 68 6.01 4.18 7.42
C ASN A 68 7.35 3.62 6.92
N MET A 69 8.48 4.17 7.39
CA MET A 69 9.81 3.67 7.04
C MET A 69 10.04 2.25 7.57
N LEU A 70 9.67 1.98 8.82
CA LEU A 70 9.74 0.62 9.38
C LEU A 70 8.86 -0.36 8.59
N ALA A 71 7.65 0.06 8.21
CA ALA A 71 6.78 -0.76 7.37
C ALA A 71 7.41 -1.07 6.01
N LEU A 72 8.10 -0.10 5.39
CA LEU A 72 8.84 -0.30 4.14
C LEU A 72 10.02 -1.26 4.32
N ASP A 73 10.84 -1.08 5.37
CA ASP A 73 11.98 -1.95 5.66
C ASP A 73 11.57 -3.43 5.81
N ILE A 74 10.42 -3.68 6.46
CA ILE A 74 9.89 -5.04 6.62
C ILE A 74 9.25 -5.53 5.30
N ALA A 75 8.52 -4.66 4.60
CA ALA A 75 7.93 -4.99 3.30
C ALA A 75 8.98 -5.44 2.27
N GLU A 76 10.12 -4.77 2.22
CA GLU A 76 11.25 -5.13 1.37
C GLU A 76 11.80 -6.53 1.68
N GLN A 77 11.94 -6.87 2.97
CA GLN A 77 12.37 -8.21 3.37
C GLN A 77 11.37 -9.30 2.96
N VAL A 78 10.08 -9.03 3.14
CA VAL A 78 9.01 -9.96 2.78
C VAL A 78 8.94 -10.15 1.26
N ALA A 79 9.04 -9.06 0.48
CA ALA A 79 9.04 -9.12 -0.96
C ALA A 79 10.34 -9.75 -1.52
N ALA A 80 11.50 -9.52 -0.91
CA ALA A 80 12.74 -10.23 -1.27
C ALA A 80 12.60 -11.76 -1.08
N GLY A 81 11.76 -12.20 -0.15
CA GLY A 81 11.38 -13.60 0.03
C GLY A 81 10.43 -14.17 -1.02
N GLY A 82 10.02 -13.38 -2.03
CA GLY A 82 9.13 -13.82 -3.12
C GLY A 82 7.64 -13.54 -2.92
N ALA A 83 7.26 -12.93 -1.79
CA ALA A 83 5.85 -12.60 -1.52
C ALA A 83 5.40 -11.33 -2.26
N THR A 84 4.07 -11.20 -2.43
CA THR A 84 3.45 -9.93 -2.80
C THR A 84 3.10 -9.16 -1.53
N VAL A 85 3.45 -7.89 -1.50
CA VAL A 85 3.22 -6.98 -0.38
C VAL A 85 2.34 -5.83 -0.85
N VAL A 86 1.40 -5.38 -0.02
CA VAL A 86 0.61 -4.17 -0.27
C VAL A 86 0.85 -3.13 0.82
N LEU A 87 1.24 -1.92 0.41
CA LEU A 87 1.45 -0.76 1.28
C LEU A 87 0.27 0.21 1.10
N GLU A 88 -0.49 0.50 2.16
CA GLU A 88 -1.76 1.27 2.04
C GLU A 88 -1.84 2.59 2.84
N HIS A 89 -0.72 3.17 3.28
CA HIS A 89 -0.71 4.42 4.05
C HIS A 89 -0.98 5.71 3.24
N GLY A 90 -1.44 5.59 1.98
CA GLY A 90 -1.97 6.69 1.18
C GLY A 90 -1.03 7.29 0.14
N PHE A 91 0.27 7.36 0.40
CA PHE A 91 1.30 7.77 -0.58
C PHE A 91 1.02 9.11 -1.29
N TRP A 92 0.63 10.14 -0.54
CA TRP A 92 0.19 11.42 -1.12
C TRP A 92 1.30 12.22 -1.80
N GLN A 93 2.51 12.17 -1.25
CA GLN A 93 3.67 12.86 -1.79
C GLN A 93 4.42 11.96 -2.76
N LYS A 94 4.79 12.50 -3.92
CA LYS A 94 5.61 11.86 -4.94
C LYS A 94 6.94 11.37 -4.37
N GLN A 95 7.53 12.13 -3.45
CA GLN A 95 8.79 11.75 -2.80
C GLN A 95 8.70 10.38 -2.11
N HIS A 96 7.60 10.06 -1.42
CA HIS A 96 7.43 8.76 -0.76
C HIS A 96 7.23 7.62 -1.78
N ARG A 97 6.54 7.90 -2.90
CA ARG A 97 6.37 6.93 -3.98
C ARG A 97 7.69 6.63 -4.68
N ASP A 98 8.49 7.65 -4.95
CA ASP A 98 9.83 7.52 -5.52
C ASP A 98 10.79 6.79 -4.59
N GLN A 99 10.82 7.15 -3.30
CA GLN A 99 11.66 6.49 -2.31
C GLN A 99 11.37 4.98 -2.27
N THR A 100 10.09 4.61 -2.23
CA THR A 100 9.67 3.20 -2.23
C THR A 100 10.05 2.50 -3.53
N ARG A 101 9.78 3.12 -4.68
CA ARG A 101 10.10 2.57 -6.01
C ARG A 101 11.58 2.33 -6.19
N ILE A 102 12.42 3.30 -5.83
CA ILE A 102 13.87 3.25 -5.99
C ILE A 102 14.45 2.14 -5.10
N ARG A 103 14.14 2.16 -3.80
CA ARG A 103 14.67 1.16 -2.85
C ARG A 103 14.28 -0.28 -3.23
N ALA A 104 13.02 -0.51 -3.58
CA ALA A 104 12.58 -1.84 -3.99
C ALA A 104 13.26 -2.31 -5.29
N ARG A 105 13.48 -1.41 -6.26
CA ARG A 105 14.16 -1.75 -7.51
C ARG A 105 15.64 -2.04 -7.34
N GLU A 106 16.32 -1.39 -6.40
CA GLU A 106 17.71 -1.72 -6.04
C GLU A 106 17.84 -3.16 -5.53
N LEU A 107 16.76 -3.73 -4.99
CA LEU A 107 16.66 -5.13 -4.56
C LEU A 107 16.13 -6.08 -5.66
N GLY A 108 15.88 -5.57 -6.87
CA GLY A 108 15.28 -6.35 -7.96
C GLY A 108 13.79 -6.70 -7.77
N ILE A 109 13.10 -6.00 -6.86
CA ILE A 109 11.68 -6.21 -6.56
C ILE A 109 10.83 -5.35 -7.52
N ALA A 110 9.79 -5.95 -8.10
CA ALA A 110 8.86 -5.23 -8.96
C ALA A 110 7.91 -4.34 -8.12
N VAL A 111 7.57 -3.15 -8.62
CA VAL A 111 6.75 -2.17 -7.89
C VAL A 111 5.56 -1.73 -8.72
N GLU A 112 4.34 -2.01 -8.25
CA GLU A 112 3.10 -1.53 -8.88
C GLU A 112 2.58 -0.28 -8.16
N LEU A 113 2.01 0.65 -8.92
CA LEU A 113 1.29 1.79 -8.38
C LEU A 113 -0.19 1.72 -8.77
N HIS A 114 -1.05 1.54 -7.77
CA HIS A 114 -2.50 1.59 -7.94
C HIS A 114 -3.02 2.90 -7.39
N VAL A 115 -3.46 3.80 -8.28
CA VAL A 115 -3.96 5.12 -7.90
C VAL A 115 -5.48 5.10 -7.85
N LEU A 116 -6.03 5.40 -6.68
CA LEU A 116 -7.45 5.55 -6.44
C LEU A 116 -7.77 7.05 -6.39
N ASP A 117 -7.85 7.65 -7.57
CA ASP A 117 -8.18 9.05 -7.77
C ASP A 117 -9.70 9.23 -7.88
N VAL A 118 -10.32 9.63 -6.77
CA VAL A 118 -11.76 9.77 -6.64
C VAL A 118 -12.09 11.24 -6.39
N PRO A 119 -13.10 11.82 -7.08
CA PRO A 119 -13.47 13.21 -6.89
C PRO A 119 -13.72 13.56 -5.41
N ILE A 120 -13.26 14.74 -4.98
CA ILE A 120 -13.30 15.15 -3.57
C ILE A 120 -14.71 15.10 -2.99
N ASP A 121 -15.74 15.49 -3.74
CA ASP A 121 -17.12 15.48 -3.24
C ASP A 121 -17.65 14.06 -3.01
N GLU A 122 -17.20 13.08 -3.80
CA GLU A 122 -17.51 11.67 -3.58
C GLU A 122 -16.71 11.11 -2.39
N LEU A 123 -15.46 11.54 -2.19
CA LEU A 123 -14.68 11.20 -0.99
C LEU A 123 -15.37 11.72 0.27
N VAL A 124 -15.83 12.97 0.26
CA VAL A 124 -16.63 13.58 1.33
C VAL A 124 -17.82 12.67 1.62
N ARG A 125 -18.67 12.39 0.62
CA ARG A 125 -19.85 11.54 0.81
C ARG A 125 -19.50 10.18 1.44
N ARG A 126 -18.47 9.50 0.95
CA ARG A 126 -18.03 8.18 1.46
C ARG A 126 -17.51 8.26 2.89
N VAL A 127 -16.73 9.29 3.22
CA VAL A 127 -16.19 9.51 4.55
C VAL A 127 -17.30 9.79 5.55
N PHE A 128 -18.29 10.60 5.20
CA PHE A 128 -19.45 10.85 6.07
C PHE A 128 -20.25 9.56 6.35
N GLU A 129 -20.47 8.70 5.34
CA GLU A 129 -21.11 7.40 5.58
C GLU A 129 -20.25 6.48 6.47
N ARG A 130 -18.92 6.49 6.29
CA ARG A 130 -18.00 5.74 7.14
C ARG A 130 -18.02 6.25 8.59
N ASN A 131 -18.09 7.57 8.79
CA ASN A 131 -18.08 8.18 10.11
C ASN A 131 -19.27 7.75 10.99
N LYS A 132 -20.39 7.35 10.38
CA LYS A 132 -21.55 6.79 11.10
C LYS A 132 -21.26 5.42 11.74
N ARG A 133 -20.23 4.72 11.25
CA ARG A 133 -19.87 3.35 11.67
C ARG A 133 -18.68 3.31 12.62
N VAL A 134 -17.94 4.41 12.77
CA VAL A 134 -16.80 4.49 13.69
C VAL A 134 -17.25 4.99 15.07
N SER A 135 -16.83 4.28 16.11
CA SER A 135 -17.14 4.62 17.51
C SER A 135 -16.17 5.65 18.07
N ALA A 136 -14.90 5.60 17.67
CA ALA A 136 -13.86 6.51 18.14
C ALA A 136 -13.91 7.85 17.39
N SER A 137 -13.88 8.96 18.13
CA SER A 137 -13.93 10.32 17.59
C SER A 137 -12.77 10.65 16.67
N TRP A 138 -11.54 10.23 17.01
CA TRP A 138 -10.33 10.49 16.22
C TRP A 138 -10.29 9.75 14.87
N GLN A 139 -11.15 8.73 14.67
CA GLN A 139 -11.31 8.07 13.36
C GLN A 139 -12.28 8.83 12.43
N ARG A 140 -13.04 9.78 12.98
CA ARG A 140 -13.95 10.62 12.20
C ARG A 140 -13.14 11.67 11.46
N ILE A 141 -13.39 11.76 10.17
CA ILE A 141 -12.76 12.76 9.31
C ILE A 141 -13.85 13.76 8.92
N ASP A 142 -13.67 15.04 9.25
CA ASP A 142 -14.57 16.09 8.82
C ASP A 142 -14.25 16.58 7.39
N GLU A 143 -15.19 17.31 6.79
CA GLU A 143 -15.05 17.81 5.43
C GLU A 143 -13.87 18.78 5.27
N LEU A 144 -13.67 19.67 6.24
CA LEU A 144 -12.62 20.68 6.18
C LEU A 144 -11.26 19.99 6.13
N SER A 145 -11.01 19.06 7.05
CA SER A 145 -9.81 18.23 7.07
C SER A 145 -9.58 17.52 5.73
N LEU A 146 -10.60 16.87 5.18
CA LEU A 146 -10.47 16.14 3.92
C LEU A 146 -10.14 17.07 2.74
N ARG A 147 -10.79 18.24 2.65
CA ARG A 147 -10.50 19.24 1.62
C ARG A 147 -9.12 19.86 1.79
N THR A 148 -8.67 20.09 3.02
CA THR A 148 -7.30 20.53 3.30
C THR A 148 -6.29 19.48 2.85
N TRP A 149 -6.48 18.20 3.17
CA TRP A 149 -5.57 17.14 2.72
C TRP A 149 -5.54 16.96 1.21
N ALA A 150 -6.65 17.23 0.53
CA ALA A 150 -6.69 17.22 -0.93
C ALA A 150 -5.75 18.26 -1.56
N THR A 151 -5.44 19.37 -0.88
CA THR A 151 -4.45 20.35 -1.38
C THR A 151 -3.01 19.89 -1.20
N TRP A 152 -2.76 18.89 -0.35
CA TRP A 152 -1.45 18.27 -0.15
C TRP A 152 -1.23 17.02 -1.01
N PHE A 153 -2.27 16.56 -1.71
CA PHE A 153 -2.22 15.35 -2.53
C PHE A 153 -1.60 15.65 -3.90
N GLU A 154 -0.41 15.09 -4.14
CA GLU A 154 0.27 15.19 -5.43
C GLU A 154 -0.21 14.05 -6.33
N VAL A 155 -1.26 14.31 -7.11
CA VAL A 155 -1.86 13.35 -8.05
C VAL A 155 -0.78 12.82 -9.01
N PRO A 156 -0.56 11.50 -9.08
CA PRO A 156 0.42 10.93 -10.00
C PRO A 156 0.10 11.24 -11.46
N THR A 157 1.07 11.83 -12.17
CA THR A 157 0.99 12.11 -13.62
C THR A 157 1.12 10.82 -14.43
N ASP A 158 0.76 10.86 -15.72
CA ASP A 158 0.94 9.72 -16.62
C ASP A 158 2.42 9.32 -16.78
N GLU A 159 3.32 10.32 -16.80
CA GLU A 159 4.76 10.09 -16.81
C GLU A 159 5.22 9.35 -15.56
N GLU A 160 4.79 9.81 -14.37
CA GLU A 160 5.12 9.16 -13.11
C GLU A 160 4.61 7.71 -13.07
N ARG A 161 3.37 7.47 -13.51
CA ARG A 161 2.79 6.12 -13.59
C ARG A 161 3.60 5.21 -14.50
N GLY A 162 4.16 5.75 -15.57
CA GLY A 162 5.06 5.03 -16.49
C GLY A 162 6.38 4.59 -15.86
N TRP A 163 6.74 5.09 -14.69
CA TRP A 163 7.94 4.62 -13.98
C TRP A 163 7.71 3.33 -13.19
N PHE A 164 6.47 2.89 -13.00
CA PHE A 164 6.13 1.70 -12.21
C PHE A 164 5.91 0.47 -13.10
N ASP A 165 6.02 -0.72 -12.50
CA ASP A 165 5.79 -1.98 -13.19
C ASP A 165 4.29 -2.22 -13.41
N PRO A 166 3.90 -2.84 -14.55
CA PRO A 166 2.50 -3.13 -14.82
C PRO A 166 1.94 -4.16 -13.82
N PRO A 167 0.61 -4.15 -13.60
CA PRO A 167 -0.07 -5.17 -12.81
C PRO A 167 0.26 -6.58 -13.29
N ARG A 168 0.56 -7.50 -12.36
CA ARG A 168 0.68 -8.92 -12.71
C ARG A 168 -0.67 -9.43 -13.23
N LEU A 169 -0.69 -9.89 -14.48
CA LEU A 169 -1.89 -10.49 -15.12
C LEU A 169 -2.46 -11.59 -14.21
N GLY A 170 -3.71 -11.47 -13.78
CA GLY A 170 -4.43 -12.48 -12.99
C GLY A 170 -5.00 -12.03 -11.64
N ALA A 171 -4.66 -10.83 -11.16
CA ALA A 171 -5.33 -10.22 -10.00
C ALA A 171 -6.44 -9.27 -10.51
N SER A 172 -7.71 -9.69 -10.47
CA SER A 172 -8.88 -8.89 -10.83
C SER A 172 -10.00 -9.12 -9.83
#